data_AF-A0A925KC21-F1
#
_entry.id   AF-A0A925KC21-F1
#
_cell.length_a   1.000
_cell.length_b   1.000
_cell.length_c   1.000
_cell.angle_alpha   90.00
_cell.angle_beta   90.00
_cell.angle_gamma   90.00
#
_symmetry.space_group_name_H-M   'P 1'
#
loop_
_entity.id
_entity.type
_entity.pdbx_description
1 polymer ?
#
loop_
_entity_poly.entity_id
_entity_poly.type
_entity_poly.pdbx_seq_one_letter_code
_entity_poly.pdbx_strand_id
1 'polypeptide(L)'
;VVVMGGAVLIMFALPWLDRSAVKSIRYRPGWHKILYGAFVLVFVVLGYLGIKPVSDLGTLLSQAGTLFYFGFFLLMPWWSRIGEFKPVPDRVTFQPH
;
A
#
# COMPACT_ATOMS: atom_id res chain seq x y z
N VAL A 1 -14.35 -5.94 15.21
CA VAL A 1 -14.70 -6.91 14.13
C VAL A 1 -14.77 -6.25 12.76
N VAL A 2 -15.57 -5.19 12.57
CA VAL A 2 -15.72 -4.49 11.27
C VAL A 2 -14.38 -4.08 10.65
N VAL A 3 -13.47 -3.50 11.45
CA VAL A 3 -12.13 -3.08 10.99
C VAL A 3 -11.31 -4.26 10.44
N MET A 4 -11.36 -5.41 11.10
CA MET A 4 -10.63 -6.61 10.66
C MET A 4 -11.18 -7.15 9.34
N GLY A 5 -12.51 -7.28 9.22
CA GLY A 5 -13.15 -7.70 7.97
C GLY A 5 -12.88 -6.70 6.84
N GLY A 6 -12.94 -5.41 7.14
CA GLY A 6 -12.61 -4.33 6.20
C GLY A 6 -11.16 -4.39 5.72
N ALA A 7 -10.21 -4.71 6.58
CA ALA A 7 -8.79 -4.81 6.20
C ALA A 7 -8.54 -5.95 5.20
N VAL A 8 -9.27 -7.06 5.32
CA VAL A 8 -9.19 -8.15 4.33
C VAL A 8 -9.92 -7.75 3.04
N LEU A 9 -11.12 -7.18 3.17
CA LEU A 9 -11.98 -6.87 2.03
C LEU A 9 -11.45 -5.71 1.16
N ILE A 10 -10.72 -4.75 1.73
CA ILE A 10 -10.20 -3.59 1.00
C ILE A 10 -9.21 -3.99 -0.11
N MET A 11 -8.58 -5.16 0.00
CA MET A 11 -7.72 -5.72 -1.05
C MET A 11 -8.48 -5.97 -2.35
N PHE A 12 -9.74 -6.40 -2.25
CA PHE A 12 -10.58 -6.61 -3.42
C PHE A 12 -10.98 -5.30 -4.09
N ALA A 13 -10.97 -4.17 -3.36
CA ALA A 13 -11.26 -2.86 -3.92
C ALA A 13 -10.08 -2.25 -4.71
N LEU A 14 -8.90 -2.90 -4.73
CA LEU A 14 -7.71 -2.39 -5.42
C LEU A 14 -7.92 -2.00 -6.90
N PRO A 15 -8.66 -2.76 -7.74
CA PRO A 15 -8.92 -2.38 -9.12
C PRO A 15 -9.62 -1.01 -9.27
N TRP A 16 -10.35 -0.55 -8.25
CA TRP A 16 -11.05 0.73 -8.23
C TRP A 16 -10.28 1.84 -7.50
N LEU A 17 -9.45 1.45 -6.52
CA LEU A 17 -8.67 2.38 -5.70
C LEU A 17 -7.38 2.84 -6.40
N ASP A 18 -6.68 1.94 -7.08
CA ASP A 18 -5.47 2.29 -7.83
C ASP A 18 -5.82 2.89 -9.19
N ARG A 19 -5.78 4.22 -9.27
CA ARG A 19 -6.10 4.99 -10.48
C ARG A 19 -4.88 5.46 -11.24
N SER A 20 -3.72 4.85 -11.01
CA SER A 20 -2.51 5.21 -11.72
C SER A 20 -2.60 4.96 -13.23
N ALA A 21 -2.01 5.86 -14.01
CA ALA A 21 -1.94 5.75 -15.47
C ALA A 21 -1.15 4.51 -15.92
N VAL A 22 -0.20 4.04 -15.09
CA VAL A 22 0.66 2.90 -15.39
C VAL A 22 0.47 1.75 -14.41
N LYS A 23 0.39 0.54 -14.96
CA LYS A 23 0.19 -0.67 -14.17
C LYS A 23 1.48 -1.16 -13.48
N SER A 24 2.63 -1.07 -14.14
CA SER A 24 3.89 -1.55 -13.56
C SER A 24 4.56 -0.48 -12.70
N ILE A 25 4.92 -0.85 -11.46
CA ILE A 25 5.66 0.00 -10.51
C ILE A 25 7.01 0.49 -11.05
N ARG A 26 7.59 -0.22 -12.03
CA ARG A 26 8.88 0.13 -12.63
C ARG A 26 8.83 1.48 -13.35
N TYR A 27 7.65 1.86 -13.84
CA TYR A 27 7.39 3.11 -14.57
C TYR A 27 6.71 4.19 -13.72
N ARG A 28 6.46 3.91 -12.44
CA ARG A 28 5.86 4.87 -11.50
C ARG A 28 6.92 5.82 -10.92
N PRO A 29 6.49 7.00 -10.42
CA PRO A 29 7.35 7.92 -9.69
C PRO A 29 8.13 7.23 -8.58
N GLY A 30 9.38 7.62 -8.37
CA GLY A 30 10.26 6.98 -7.37
C GLY A 30 9.68 7.02 -5.95
N TRP A 31 8.99 8.10 -5.59
CA TRP A 31 8.38 8.26 -4.27
C TRP A 31 7.24 7.26 -4.01
N HIS A 32 6.58 6.72 -5.04
CA HIS A 32 5.59 5.64 -4.86
C HIS A 32 6.25 4.43 -4.22
N LYS A 33 7.49 4.07 -4.63
CA LYS A 33 8.23 2.94 -4.04
C LYS A 33 8.52 3.15 -2.56
N ILE A 34 8.81 4.39 -2.16
CA ILE A 34 9.01 4.75 -0.75
C ILE A 34 7.70 4.56 0.02
N LEU A 35 6.58 5.02 -0.52
CA LEU A 35 5.26 4.85 0.11
C LEU A 35 4.88 3.36 0.25
N TYR A 36 5.10 2.56 -0.80
CA TYR A 36 4.91 1.10 -0.73
C TYR A 36 5.84 0.46 0.31
N GLY A 37 7.11 0.89 0.39
CA GLY A 37 8.05 0.42 1.41
C GLY A 37 7.59 0.75 2.83
N ALA A 38 7.11 1.97 3.07
CA ALA A 38 6.54 2.38 4.34
C ALA A 38 5.29 1.56 4.71
N PHE A 39 4.42 1.26 3.73
CA PHE A 39 3.27 0.39 3.93
C PHE A 39 3.68 -1.02 4.36
N VAL A 40 4.66 -1.63 3.70
CA VAL A 40 5.18 -2.95 4.08
C VAL A 40 5.76 -2.93 5.50
N LEU A 41 6.51 -1.89 5.86
CA LEU A 41 7.04 -1.73 7.21
C LEU A 41 5.91 -1.67 8.25
N VAL A 42 4.91 -0.81 8.03
CA VAL A 42 3.76 -0.68 8.94
C VAL A 42 2.99 -2.00 9.06
N PHE A 43 2.80 -2.71 7.95
CA PHE A 43 2.13 -4.02 7.94
C PHE A 43 2.87 -5.04 8.82
N VAL A 44 4.19 -5.13 8.71
CA VAL A 44 5.01 -6.04 9.52
C VAL A 44 4.99 -5.62 11.00
N VAL A 45 5.09 -4.32 11.29
CA VAL A 45 5.02 -3.80 12.67
C VAL A 45 3.67 -4.12 13.32
N LEU A 46 2.56 -3.94 12.60
CA LEU A 46 1.23 -4.32 13.10
C LEU A 46 1.11 -5.82 13.35
N GLY A 47 1.64 -6.66 12.47
CA GLY A 47 1.71 -8.11 12.68
C GLY A 47 2.50 -8.49 13.93
N TYR A 48 3.64 -7.83 14.16
CA TYR A 48 4.45 -8.04 15.35
C TYR A 48 3.77 -7.56 16.64
N LEU A 49 3.13 -6.38 16.62
CA LEU A 49 2.37 -5.89 17.77
C LEU A 49 1.14 -6.77 18.06
N GLY A 50 0.56 -7.41 17.05
CA GLY A 50 -0.56 -8.34 17.20
C GLY A 50 -0.26 -9.61 18.01
N ILE A 51 1.01 -10.00 18.12
CA ILE A 51 1.44 -11.17 18.93
C ILE A 51 2.00 -10.78 20.30
N LYS A 52 2.12 -9.49 20.59
CA LYS A 52 2.65 -8.99 21.85
C LYS A 52 1.55 -8.77 22.89
N PRO A 53 1.86 -8.87 24.19
CA PRO A 53 0.97 -8.41 25.24
C PRO A 53 0.63 -6.93 25.06
N VAL A 54 -0.58 -6.55 25.49
CA VAL A 54 -1.04 -5.18 25.43
C VAL A 54 -0.13 -4.29 26.28
N SER A 55 0.27 -3.16 25.70
CA SER A 55 1.02 -2.09 26.37
C SER A 55 0.52 -0.74 25.86
N ASP A 56 0.70 0.32 26.62
CA ASP A 56 0.21 1.66 26.24
C ASP A 56 0.86 2.15 24.94
N LEU A 57 2.18 2.02 24.83
CA LEU A 57 2.93 2.38 23.62
C LEU A 57 2.53 1.49 22.44
N GLY A 58 2.41 0.18 22.64
CA GLY A 58 1.97 -0.75 21.60
C GLY A 58 0.58 -0.41 21.09
N THR A 59 -0.34 -0.02 21.97
CA THR A 59 -1.70 0.38 21.62
C THR A 59 -1.72 1.63 20.75
N LEU A 60 -0.97 2.67 21.13
CA LEU A 60 -0.86 3.90 20.34
C LEU A 60 -0.25 3.63 18.95
N LEU A 61 0.81 2.82 18.89
CA LEU A 61 1.45 2.44 17.63
C LEU A 61 0.51 1.61 16.75
N SER A 62 -0.25 0.67 17.33
CA SER A 62 -1.23 -0.13 16.61
C SER A 62 -2.36 0.72 16.04
N GLN A 63 -2.84 1.72 16.79
CA GLN A 63 -3.86 2.66 16.31
C GLN A 63 -3.34 3.52 15.16
N ALA A 64 -2.17 4.13 15.33
CA ALA A 64 -1.53 4.94 14.28
C ALA A 64 -1.22 4.12 13.03
N GLY A 65 -0.69 2.90 13.20
CA GLY A 65 -0.43 1.99 12.10
C GLY A 65 -1.71 1.55 11.38
N THR A 66 -2.79 1.31 12.11
CA THR A 66 -4.10 0.98 11.50
C THR A 66 -4.66 2.15 10.70
N LEU A 67 -4.56 3.38 11.22
CA LEU A 67 -4.93 4.59 10.48
C LEU A 67 -4.09 4.76 9.21
N PHE A 68 -2.79 4.52 9.30
CA PHE A 68 -1.91 4.55 8.13
C PHE A 68 -2.28 3.46 7.11
N TYR A 69 -2.56 2.23 7.56
CA TYR A 69 -2.95 1.11 6.71
C TYR A 69 -4.20 1.44 5.89
N PHE A 70 -5.29 1.90 6.54
CA PHE A 70 -6.50 2.29 5.82
C PHE A 70 -6.30 3.56 5.01
N GLY A 71 -5.58 4.55 5.55
CA GLY A 71 -5.24 5.78 4.85
C GLY A 71 -4.50 5.51 3.54
N PHE A 72 -3.57 4.56 3.52
CA PHE A 72 -2.85 4.14 2.31
C PHE A 72 -3.82 3.74 1.19
N PHE A 73 -4.82 2.89 1.48
CA PHE A 73 -5.80 2.44 0.50
C PHE A 73 -6.84 3.51 0.16
N LEU A 74 -7.40 4.19 1.16
CA LEU A 74 -8.44 5.19 0.95
C LEU A 74 -7.92 6.42 0.21
N LEU A 75 -6.65 6.80 0.43
CA LEU A 75 -6.01 7.92 -0.27
C LEU A 75 -5.40 7.49 -1.62
N MET A 76 -5.35 6.18 -1.92
CA MET A 76 -4.80 5.64 -3.17
C MET A 76 -5.39 6.29 -4.43
N PRO A 77 -6.69 6.58 -4.54
CA PRO A 77 -7.24 7.28 -5.69
C PRO A 77 -6.64 8.66 -5.96
N TRP A 78 -6.04 9.31 -4.95
CA TRP A 78 -5.36 10.60 -5.10
C TRP A 78 -3.87 10.41 -5.34
N TRP A 79 -3.17 9.76 -4.41
CA TRP A 79 -1.70 9.71 -4.46
C TRP A 79 -1.17 8.86 -5.62
N SER A 80 -1.89 7.82 -6.06
CA SER A 80 -1.46 6.94 -7.16
C SER A 80 -1.39 7.63 -8.54
N ARG A 81 -2.04 8.79 -8.68
CA ARG A 81 -2.08 9.60 -9.92
C ARG A 81 -1.02 10.70 -9.96
N ILE A 82 -0.38 11.00 -8.83
CA ILE A 82 0.52 12.15 -8.72
C ILE A 82 1.96 11.74 -9.06
N GLY A 83 2.66 12.62 -9.76
CA GLY A 83 4.08 12.51 -10.09
C GLY A 83 4.36 12.29 -11.56
N GLU A 84 5.64 12.21 -11.90
CA GLU A 84 6.10 12.00 -13.27
C GLU A 84 6.26 10.50 -13.57
N PHE A 85 5.51 10.03 -14.57
CA PHE A 85 5.52 8.63 -15.01
C PHE A 85 6.52 8.43 -16.15
N LYS A 86 7.29 7.35 -16.08
CA LYS A 86 8.20 6.97 -17.16
C LYS A 86 7.41 6.38 -18.33
N PRO A 87 7.86 6.57 -19.58
CA PRO A 87 7.21 5.97 -20.73
C PRO A 87 7.22 4.44 -20.63
N VAL A 88 6.08 3.83 -20.91
CA VAL A 88 5.93 2.37 -20.98
C VAL A 88 6.33 1.92 -22.39
N PRO A 89 7.02 0.78 -22.55
CA PRO A 89 7.30 0.22 -23.86
C PRO A 89 6.02 -0.09 -24.64
N ASP A 90 6.00 0.21 -25.94
CA ASP A 90 4.85 -0.07 -26.83
C ASP A 90 4.62 -1.57 -27.05
N ARG A 91 5.68 -2.38 -26.93
CA ARG A 91 5.61 -3.84 -27.05
C ARG A 91 6.51 -4.54 -26.05
N VAL A 92 6.03 -5.66 -25.53
CA VAL A 92 6.85 -6.57 -24.71
C VAL A 92 7.71 -7.41 -25.65
N THR A 93 9.01 -7.14 -25.71
CA THR A 93 9.96 -8.07 -26.34
C THR A 93 10.32 -9.16 -25.32
N PHE A 94 9.62 -10.29 -25.38
CA PHE A 94 9.92 -11.46 -24.57
C PHE A 94 11.18 -12.15 -25.13
N GLN A 95 12.17 -12.39 -24.28
CA GLN A 95 13.25 -13.33 -24.59
C GLN A 95 13.08 -14.56 -23.69
N PRO A 96 12.89 -15.76 -24.25
CA PRO A 96 12.90 -16.99 -23.46
C PRO A 96 14.29 -17.22 -22.84
N HIS A 97 14.29 -17.87 -21.68
CA HIS A 97 15.47 -18.25 -20.90
C HIS A 97 16.09 -19.55 -21.42
#